data_AF-A0A316D4A6-F1
#
_entry.id   AF-A0A316D4A6-F1
#
_cell.length_a   1.000
_cell.length_b   1.000
_cell.length_c   1.000
_cell.angle_alpha   90.00
_cell.angle_beta   90.00
_cell.angle_gamma   90.00
#
_symmetry.space_group_name_H-M   'P 1'
#
loop_
_entity.id
_entity.type
_entity.pdbx_description
1 polymer ?
#
loop_
_entity_poly.entity_id
_entity_poly.type
_entity_poly.pdbx_seq_one_letter_code
_entity_poly.pdbx_strand_id
1 'polypeptide(L)'
;MSAELTVTRTPEAIASEINGIKNVAKAVFLASSVEIGRCLVEAKSQLAHGEWGKWLEKSVDYSQSTANNLMKLYNEYGDSAKIQESQAFGNLSYTKAMTLLGVPAEDREQFVADHDVEGMSSRELQKAVSDLKEAEERVKAAEETAEREREARSKVEAEAEKERQAREALERKHQQERDARKQLEEQSQERATEVEQLKEQLSAAVDSGDTEAVQQLETALGEKETKLTEFAEQLDASKAEIKRLEKELKKKPIETTVVEVEKIPSVVETELAELRAKVAKHSEDETIIKFKVCFNGVTDKFKDLLSALNAVPEAERANLKRKIFGMIGKMNEALK
;
A
#
# COMPACT_ATOMS: atom_id res chain seq x y z
N MET A 1 -6.60 -9.25 -80.27
CA MET A 1 -6.13 -7.88 -79.98
C MET A 1 -6.11 -7.73 -78.47
N SER A 2 -4.96 -7.90 -77.84
CA SER A 2 -4.81 -7.69 -76.41
C SER A 2 -4.55 -6.21 -76.20
N ALA A 3 -5.50 -5.51 -75.57
CA ALA A 3 -5.32 -4.12 -75.19
C ALA A 3 -4.26 -4.05 -74.09
N GLU A 4 -3.07 -3.53 -74.43
CA GLU A 4 -2.11 -3.06 -73.43
C GLU A 4 -2.77 -1.92 -72.67
N LEU A 5 -3.19 -2.21 -71.43
CA LEU A 5 -3.50 -1.19 -70.44
C LEU A 5 -2.20 -0.41 -70.17
N THR A 6 -1.97 0.66 -70.91
CA THR A 6 -0.94 1.66 -70.57
C THR A 6 -1.33 2.29 -69.25
N VAL A 7 -0.81 1.75 -68.15
CA VAL A 7 -0.91 2.35 -66.82
C VAL A 7 -0.17 3.68 -66.87
N THR A 8 -0.90 4.78 -67.00
CA THR A 8 -0.36 6.14 -66.92
C THR A 8 0.32 6.31 -65.57
N ARG A 9 1.64 6.45 -65.56
CA ARG A 9 2.47 6.70 -64.36
C ARG A 9 2.23 8.14 -63.88
N THR A 10 1.18 8.35 -63.10
CA THR A 10 0.93 9.67 -62.50
C THR A 10 1.93 9.94 -61.36
N PRO A 11 2.22 11.21 -61.03
CA PRO A 11 3.05 11.56 -59.88
C PRO A 11 2.59 10.91 -58.57
N GLU A 12 1.28 10.77 -58.36
CA GLU A 12 0.70 10.14 -57.17
C GLU A 12 1.00 8.64 -57.10
N ALA A 13 0.92 7.94 -58.24
CA ALA A 13 1.27 6.52 -58.32
C ALA A 13 2.77 6.30 -58.03
N ILE A 14 3.63 7.18 -58.54
CA ILE A 14 5.08 7.15 -58.27
C ILE A 14 5.36 7.44 -56.79
N ALA A 15 4.67 8.42 -56.19
CA ALA A 15 4.82 8.73 -54.77
C ALA A 15 4.39 7.54 -53.87
N SER A 16 3.29 6.86 -54.22
CA SER A 16 2.86 5.64 -53.53
C SER A 16 3.90 4.52 -53.64
N GLU A 17 4.48 4.29 -54.83
CA GLU A 17 5.55 3.31 -55.06
C GLU A 17 6.80 3.63 -54.21
N ILE A 18 7.26 4.89 -54.21
CA ILE A 18 8.40 5.34 -53.40
C ILE A 18 8.14 5.12 -51.91
N ASN A 19 6.94 5.44 -51.42
CA ASN A 19 6.59 5.23 -50.02
C ASN A 19 6.52 3.73 -49.66
N GLY A 20 6.02 2.89 -50.57
CA GLY A 20 6.05 1.43 -50.43
C GLY A 20 7.48 0.90 -50.28
N ILE A 21 8.39 1.29 -51.18
CA ILE A 21 9.82 0.91 -51.12
C ILE A 21 10.44 1.35 -49.80
N LYS A 22 10.17 2.59 -49.36
CA LYS A 22 10.67 3.13 -48.09
C LYS A 22 10.22 2.30 -46.90
N ASN A 23 8.97 1.87 -46.85
CA ASN A 23 8.42 1.10 -45.73
C ASN A 23 9.01 -0.32 -45.70
N VAL A 24 9.10 -1.00 -46.85
CA VAL A 24 9.76 -2.31 -46.95
C VAL A 24 11.23 -2.21 -46.51
N ALA A 25 11.96 -1.19 -46.97
CA ALA A 25 13.36 -1.00 -46.59
C ALA A 25 13.54 -0.79 -45.07
N LYS A 26 12.66 -0.02 -44.42
CA LYS A 26 12.69 0.16 -42.95
C LYS A 26 12.45 -1.15 -42.22
N ALA A 27 11.43 -1.91 -42.63
CA ALA A 27 11.07 -3.17 -41.99
C ALA A 27 12.21 -4.19 -42.10
N VAL A 28 12.79 -4.34 -43.30
CA VAL A 28 13.96 -5.21 -43.52
C VAL A 28 15.15 -4.76 -42.67
N PHE A 29 15.42 -3.45 -42.62
CA PHE A 29 16.53 -2.92 -41.83
C PHE A 29 16.34 -3.16 -40.32
N LEU A 30 15.12 -2.99 -39.80
CA LEU A 30 14.80 -3.27 -38.40
C LEU A 30 14.97 -4.76 -38.09
N ALA A 31 14.44 -5.65 -38.92
CA ALA A 31 14.58 -7.10 -38.76
C ALA A 31 16.05 -7.54 -38.81
N SER A 32 16.83 -7.01 -39.77
CA SER A 32 18.27 -7.26 -39.84
C SER A 32 19.02 -6.74 -38.61
N SER A 33 18.61 -5.58 -38.07
CA SER A 33 19.21 -5.01 -36.85
C SER A 33 19.00 -5.92 -35.63
N VAL A 34 17.82 -6.52 -35.49
CA VAL A 34 17.50 -7.49 -34.43
C VAL A 34 18.35 -8.76 -34.60
N GLU A 35 18.46 -9.29 -35.82
CA GLU A 35 19.26 -10.50 -36.08
C GLU A 35 20.76 -10.26 -35.85
N ILE A 36 21.29 -9.09 -36.24
CA ILE A 36 22.66 -8.70 -35.90
C ILE A 36 22.82 -8.63 -34.39
N GLY A 37 21.85 -8.07 -33.66
CA GLY A 37 21.82 -8.07 -32.20
C GLY A 37 21.93 -9.47 -31.59
N ARG A 38 21.18 -10.45 -32.14
CA ARG A 38 21.25 -11.87 -31.74
C ARG A 38 22.66 -12.43 -31.89
N CYS A 39 23.25 -12.27 -33.07
CA CYS A 39 24.62 -12.72 -33.36
C CYS A 39 25.66 -12.03 -32.47
N LEU A 40 25.47 -10.75 -32.14
CA LEU A 40 26.35 -10.02 -31.24
C LEU A 40 26.26 -10.53 -29.79
N VAL A 41 25.06 -10.89 -29.31
CA VAL A 41 24.88 -11.54 -28.00
C VAL A 41 25.58 -12.90 -27.96
N GLU A 42 25.43 -13.68 -29.03
CA GLU A 42 26.08 -15.00 -29.19
C GLU A 42 27.61 -14.89 -29.25
N ALA A 43 28.15 -13.95 -30.02
CA ALA A 43 29.60 -13.73 -30.09
C ALA A 43 30.17 -13.26 -28.75
N LYS A 44 29.47 -12.37 -28.05
CA LYS A 44 29.91 -11.83 -26.76
C LYS A 44 30.02 -12.89 -25.67
N SER A 45 29.19 -13.94 -25.70
CA SER A 45 29.26 -15.04 -24.72
C SER A 45 30.45 -15.98 -24.92
N GLN A 46 31.07 -15.96 -26.11
CA GLN A 46 32.22 -16.79 -26.48
C GLN A 46 33.57 -16.08 -26.28
N LEU A 47 33.56 -14.77 -26.07
CA LEU A 47 34.77 -13.95 -25.94
C LEU A 47 35.20 -13.80 -24.47
N ALA A 48 36.51 -13.75 -24.24
CA ALA A 48 37.04 -13.49 -22.91
C ALA A 48 36.81 -12.03 -22.48
N HIS A 49 36.82 -11.80 -21.16
CA HIS A 49 36.69 -10.45 -20.61
C HIS A 49 37.77 -9.51 -21.18
N GLY A 50 37.34 -8.34 -21.67
CA GLY A 50 38.23 -7.31 -22.22
C GLY A 50 38.53 -7.42 -23.73
N GLU A 51 38.12 -8.51 -24.40
CA GLU A 51 38.36 -8.68 -25.84
C GLU A 51 37.25 -8.10 -26.72
N TRP A 52 36.07 -7.89 -26.14
CA TRP A 52 34.86 -7.43 -26.84
C TRP A 52 35.08 -6.20 -27.75
N GLY A 53 35.67 -5.13 -27.22
CA GLY A 53 35.86 -3.89 -27.98
C GLY A 53 36.79 -4.06 -29.19
N LYS A 54 37.87 -4.83 -29.04
CA LYS A 54 38.82 -5.11 -30.12
C LYS A 54 38.22 -6.00 -31.20
N TRP A 55 37.42 -6.98 -30.79
CA TRP A 55 36.72 -7.87 -31.71
C TRP A 55 35.69 -7.11 -32.55
N LEU A 56 34.90 -6.22 -31.93
CA LEU A 56 33.93 -5.40 -32.64
C LEU A 56 34.56 -4.55 -33.76
N GLU A 57 35.66 -3.87 -33.45
CA GLU A 57 36.37 -3.02 -34.41
C GLU A 57 36.97 -3.84 -35.57
N LYS A 58 37.58 -4.98 -35.26
CA LYS A 58 38.34 -5.77 -36.26
C LYS A 58 37.48 -6.71 -37.10
N SER A 59 36.42 -7.28 -36.52
CA SER A 59 35.67 -8.39 -37.14
C SER A 59 34.38 -7.94 -37.80
N VAL A 60 33.74 -6.88 -37.29
CA VAL A 60 32.41 -6.44 -37.78
C VAL A 60 32.28 -4.92 -37.97
N ASP A 61 33.37 -4.16 -37.77
CA ASP A 61 33.44 -2.70 -37.94
C ASP A 61 32.34 -1.94 -37.16
N TYR A 62 32.09 -2.36 -35.91
CA TYR A 62 31.12 -1.69 -35.04
C TYR A 62 31.77 -0.96 -33.88
N SER A 63 31.20 0.19 -33.56
CA SER A 63 31.42 0.83 -32.26
C SER A 63 30.75 0.02 -31.15
N GLN A 64 31.26 0.12 -29.92
CA GLN A 64 30.63 -0.52 -28.76
C GLN A 64 29.20 -0.01 -28.53
N SER A 65 28.92 1.28 -28.77
CA SER A 65 27.58 1.85 -28.60
C SER A 65 26.59 1.30 -29.64
N THR A 66 26.99 1.20 -30.90
CA THR A 66 26.18 0.57 -31.96
C THR A 66 25.88 -0.88 -31.63
N ALA A 67 26.89 -1.67 -31.28
CA ALA A 67 26.73 -3.08 -30.93
C ALA A 67 25.80 -3.25 -29.71
N ASN A 68 25.99 -2.45 -28.66
CA ASN A 68 25.13 -2.49 -27.48
C ASN A 68 23.68 -2.11 -27.79
N ASN A 69 23.42 -1.15 -28.68
CA ASN A 69 22.07 -0.78 -29.08
C ASN A 69 21.38 -1.91 -29.86
N LEU A 70 22.09 -2.55 -30.79
CA LEU A 70 21.58 -3.71 -31.55
C LEU A 70 21.29 -4.91 -30.62
N MET A 71 22.19 -5.19 -29.67
CA MET A 71 21.97 -6.23 -28.67
C MET A 71 20.77 -5.92 -27.76
N LYS A 72 20.60 -4.67 -27.31
CA LYS A 72 19.43 -4.24 -26.54
C LYS A 72 18.14 -4.44 -27.32
N LEU A 73 18.14 -4.05 -28.58
CA LEU A 73 17.02 -4.24 -29.48
C LEU A 73 16.65 -5.73 -29.56
N TYR A 74 17.64 -6.61 -29.75
CA TYR A 74 17.41 -8.06 -29.73
C TYR A 74 16.89 -8.58 -28.37
N ASN A 75 17.42 -8.14 -27.24
CA ASN A 75 16.94 -8.65 -25.95
C ASN A 75 15.48 -8.26 -25.66
N GLU A 76 15.06 -7.08 -26.16
CA GLU A 76 13.72 -6.54 -25.93
C GLU A 76 12.70 -6.97 -26.98
N TYR A 77 13.17 -7.26 -28.20
CA TYR A 77 12.33 -7.50 -29.37
C TYR A 77 12.64 -8.81 -30.12
N GLY A 78 13.72 -9.50 -29.78
CA GLY A 78 14.21 -10.69 -30.50
C GLY A 78 13.43 -11.97 -30.24
N ASP A 79 12.78 -12.08 -29.08
CA ASP A 79 11.91 -13.22 -28.73
C ASP A 79 10.44 -12.99 -29.14
N SER A 80 10.18 -11.91 -29.88
CA SER A 80 8.82 -11.45 -30.13
C SER A 80 8.24 -12.03 -31.42
N ALA A 81 7.70 -13.24 -31.33
CA ALA A 81 6.56 -13.61 -32.18
C ALA A 81 5.52 -12.45 -32.24
N LYS A 82 5.42 -11.67 -31.15
CA LYS A 82 4.61 -10.45 -31.02
C LYS A 82 4.98 -9.27 -31.94
N ILE A 83 6.23 -9.00 -32.33
CA ILE A 83 6.51 -7.89 -33.27
C ILE A 83 6.22 -8.27 -34.71
N GLN A 84 6.44 -9.53 -35.06
CA GLN A 84 6.09 -10.03 -36.39
C GLN A 84 4.57 -10.17 -36.55
N GLU A 85 3.84 -10.47 -35.46
CA GLU A 85 2.38 -10.56 -35.45
C GLU A 85 1.67 -9.21 -35.25
N SER A 86 2.28 -8.28 -34.50
CA SER A 86 1.67 -6.99 -34.22
C SER A 86 1.79 -6.04 -35.41
N GLN A 87 0.64 -5.75 -36.00
CA GLN A 87 0.51 -4.76 -37.07
C GLN A 87 1.02 -3.37 -36.65
N ALA A 88 1.05 -3.08 -35.35
CA ALA A 88 1.48 -1.79 -34.81
C ALA A 88 2.99 -1.53 -35.03
N PHE A 89 3.83 -2.57 -35.05
CA PHE A 89 5.28 -2.41 -35.22
C PHE A 89 5.75 -2.54 -36.68
N GLY A 90 4.85 -2.94 -37.59
CA GLY A 90 5.17 -3.30 -38.98
C GLY A 90 5.81 -2.21 -39.83
N ASN A 91 5.65 -0.93 -39.46
CA ASN A 91 6.26 0.20 -40.18
C ASN A 91 7.20 1.08 -39.33
N LEU A 92 7.66 0.57 -38.19
CA LEU A 92 8.60 1.30 -37.35
C LEU A 92 10.00 1.33 -37.99
N SER A 93 10.66 2.48 -37.89
CA SER A 93 12.08 2.56 -38.19
C SER A 93 12.91 2.11 -36.98
N TYR A 94 14.15 1.70 -37.23
CA TYR A 94 15.14 1.36 -36.20
C TYR A 94 15.22 2.42 -35.08
N THR A 95 15.30 3.70 -35.46
CA THR A 95 15.39 4.81 -34.49
C THR A 95 14.16 4.87 -33.59
N LYS A 96 12.96 4.69 -34.15
CA LYS A 96 11.71 4.71 -33.38
C LYS A 96 11.60 3.49 -32.45
N ALA A 97 11.97 2.30 -32.94
CA ALA A 97 12.00 1.10 -32.13
C ALA A 97 12.96 1.24 -30.93
N MET A 98 14.12 1.87 -31.15
CA MET A 98 15.07 2.18 -30.08
C MET A 98 14.53 3.21 -29.08
N THR A 99 13.84 4.25 -29.54
CA THR A 99 13.22 5.25 -28.65
C THR A 99 12.10 4.64 -27.79
N LEU A 100 11.31 3.71 -28.35
CA LEU A 100 10.24 3.01 -27.62
C LEU A 100 10.76 2.11 -26.50
N LEU A 101 12.05 1.75 -26.48
CA LEU A 101 12.64 1.03 -25.33
C LEU A 101 12.60 1.84 -24.03
N GLY A 102 12.41 3.17 -24.11
CA GLY A 102 12.17 4.01 -22.94
C GLY A 102 10.78 3.84 -22.31
N VAL A 103 9.85 3.19 -23.02
CA VAL A 103 8.52 2.80 -22.52
C VAL A 103 8.59 1.36 -21.98
N PRO A 104 7.91 1.03 -20.87
CA PRO A 104 7.80 -0.34 -20.37
C PRO A 104 7.29 -1.31 -21.45
N ALA A 105 7.84 -2.53 -21.50
CA ALA A 105 7.52 -3.49 -22.56
C ALA A 105 6.01 -3.81 -22.69
N GLU A 106 5.31 -3.87 -21.55
CA GLU A 106 3.86 -4.11 -21.46
C GLU A 106 3.03 -2.99 -22.09
N ASP A 107 3.54 -1.75 -22.09
CA ASP A 107 2.80 -0.55 -22.52
C ASP A 107 3.21 -0.07 -23.92
N ARG A 108 4.30 -0.60 -24.50
CA ARG A 108 4.82 -0.18 -25.82
C ARG A 108 3.81 -0.32 -26.94
N GLU A 109 3.08 -1.43 -27.00
CA GLU A 109 2.09 -1.67 -28.06
C GLU A 109 0.93 -0.67 -27.97
N GLN A 110 0.43 -0.43 -26.75
CA GLN A 110 -0.61 0.57 -26.51
C GLN A 110 -0.11 1.97 -26.84
N PHE A 111 1.10 2.32 -26.41
CA PHE A 111 1.72 3.60 -26.69
C PHE A 111 1.83 3.84 -28.21
N VAL A 112 2.16 2.80 -28.99
CA VAL A 112 2.19 2.90 -30.46
C VAL A 112 0.81 3.13 -31.05
N ALA A 113 -0.22 2.47 -30.51
CA ALA A 113 -1.61 2.65 -30.94
C ALA A 113 -2.16 4.06 -30.62
N ASP A 114 -1.87 4.60 -29.44
CA ASP A 114 -2.44 5.85 -28.95
C ASP A 114 -1.77 7.10 -29.56
N HIS A 115 -0.51 6.99 -29.99
CA HIS A 115 0.31 8.15 -30.37
C HIS A 115 0.60 8.31 -31.86
N ASP A 116 0.10 7.45 -32.75
CA ASP A 116 0.50 7.43 -34.18
C ASP A 116 2.03 7.56 -34.33
N VAL A 117 2.74 6.62 -33.71
CA VAL A 117 4.21 6.63 -33.69
C VAL A 117 4.78 6.57 -35.11
N GLU A 118 4.04 6.05 -36.08
CA GLU A 118 4.41 6.04 -37.49
C GLU A 118 4.48 7.46 -38.08
N GLY A 119 3.49 8.31 -37.80
CA GLY A 119 3.43 9.71 -38.23
C GLY A 119 4.41 10.64 -37.50
N MET A 120 4.76 10.33 -36.25
CA MET A 120 5.65 11.18 -35.44
C MET A 120 7.08 11.29 -36.00
N SER A 121 7.69 12.47 -35.89
CA SER A 121 9.13 12.62 -36.06
C SER A 121 9.89 11.98 -34.90
N SER A 122 11.17 11.64 -35.10
CA SER A 122 12.01 11.09 -34.01
C SER A 122 12.11 12.02 -32.80
N ARG A 123 12.01 13.35 -33.02
CA ARG A 123 12.04 14.34 -31.93
C ARG A 123 10.74 14.37 -31.14
N GLU A 124 9.60 14.29 -31.82
CA GLU A 124 8.28 14.23 -31.16
C GLU A 124 8.13 12.94 -30.36
N LEU A 125 8.54 11.80 -30.93
CA LEU A 125 8.53 10.52 -30.21
C LEU A 125 9.45 10.55 -28.98
N GLN A 126 10.65 11.10 -29.11
CA GLN A 126 11.57 11.23 -27.97
C GLN A 126 10.97 12.13 -26.88
N LYS A 127 10.31 13.22 -27.27
CA LYS A 127 9.61 14.10 -26.33
C LYS A 127 8.46 13.37 -25.63
N ALA A 128 7.61 12.66 -26.37
CA ALA A 128 6.49 11.91 -25.81
C ALA A 128 6.94 10.85 -24.79
N VAL A 129 8.02 10.11 -25.08
CA VAL A 129 8.59 9.14 -24.15
C VAL A 129 9.20 9.83 -22.91
N SER A 130 9.84 10.99 -23.08
CA SER A 130 10.37 11.78 -21.96
C SER A 130 9.24 12.31 -21.06
N ASP A 131 8.21 12.90 -21.66
CA ASP A 131 7.05 13.45 -20.97
C ASP A 131 6.31 12.35 -20.19
N LEU A 132 6.17 11.14 -20.77
CA LEU A 132 5.61 9.97 -20.07
C LEU A 132 6.44 9.60 -18.85
N LYS A 133 7.76 9.49 -19.01
CA LYS A 133 8.67 9.14 -17.91
C LYS A 133 8.65 10.17 -16.79
N GLU A 134 8.67 11.45 -17.12
CA GLU A 134 8.56 12.53 -16.15
C GLU A 134 7.21 12.51 -15.42
N ALA A 135 6.12 12.18 -16.13
CA ALA A 135 4.81 12.04 -15.53
C ALA A 135 4.74 10.84 -14.57
N GLU A 136 5.32 9.70 -14.93
CA GLU A 136 5.44 8.53 -14.06
C GLU A 136 6.26 8.81 -12.80
N GLU A 137 7.40 9.50 -12.95
CA GLU A 137 8.25 9.90 -11.82
C GLU A 137 7.51 10.86 -10.89
N ARG A 138 6.73 11.81 -11.43
CA ARG A 138 5.88 12.71 -10.65
C ARG A 138 4.76 11.98 -9.91
N VAL A 139 4.12 10.99 -10.54
CA VAL A 139 3.11 10.16 -9.88
C VAL A 139 3.73 9.37 -8.73
N LYS A 140 4.87 8.71 -8.94
CA LYS A 140 5.58 7.97 -7.88
C LYS A 140 5.97 8.86 -6.72
N ALA A 141 6.54 10.04 -7.00
CA ALA A 141 6.90 11.00 -5.96
C ALA A 141 5.67 11.48 -5.17
N ALA A 142 4.56 11.76 -5.85
CA ALA A 142 3.31 12.15 -5.20
C ALA A 142 2.73 11.00 -4.34
N GLU A 143 2.77 9.76 -4.81
CA GLU A 143 2.32 8.59 -4.07
C GLU A 143 3.14 8.37 -2.79
N GLU A 144 4.47 8.45 -2.87
CA GLU A 144 5.35 8.36 -1.69
C GLU A 144 5.05 9.45 -0.67
N THR A 145 4.79 10.68 -1.11
CA THR A 145 4.41 11.77 -0.18
C THR A 145 3.06 11.52 0.47
N ALA A 146 2.06 11.08 -0.30
CA ALA A 146 0.73 10.79 0.23
C ALA A 146 0.74 9.61 1.22
N GLU A 147 1.58 8.59 0.97
CA GLU A 147 1.76 7.47 1.89
C GLU A 147 2.39 7.92 3.21
N ARG A 148 3.48 8.71 3.15
CA ARG A 148 4.12 9.27 4.35
C ARG A 148 3.15 10.12 5.19
N GLU A 149 2.33 10.94 4.54
CA GLU A 149 1.31 11.72 5.25
C GLU A 149 0.23 10.86 5.90
N ARG A 150 -0.24 9.81 5.22
CA ARG A 150 -1.21 8.86 5.78
C ARG A 150 -0.65 8.11 6.98
N GLU A 151 0.61 7.65 6.91
CA GLU A 151 1.27 7.00 8.03
C GLU A 151 1.44 7.95 9.23
N ALA A 152 1.84 9.20 8.99
CA ALA A 152 1.99 10.20 10.04
C ALA A 152 0.65 10.47 10.73
N ARG A 153 -0.44 10.63 9.97
CA ARG A 153 -1.79 10.82 10.50
C ARG A 153 -2.28 9.61 11.29
N SER A 154 -2.05 8.39 10.78
CA SER A 154 -2.43 7.16 11.49
C SER A 154 -1.71 7.03 12.85
N LYS A 155 -0.44 7.43 12.93
CA LYS A 155 0.30 7.45 14.21
C LYS A 155 -0.29 8.46 15.19
N VAL A 156 -0.58 9.67 14.73
CA VAL A 156 -1.21 10.72 15.57
C VAL A 156 -2.60 10.29 16.05
N GLU A 157 -3.42 9.68 15.18
CA GLU A 157 -4.74 9.17 15.54
C GLU A 157 -4.64 8.02 16.56
N ALA A 158 -3.70 7.10 16.40
CA ALA A 158 -3.48 6.01 17.34
C ALA A 158 -2.97 6.51 18.70
N GLU A 159 -2.15 7.56 18.74
CA GLU A 159 -1.71 8.20 19.98
C GLU A 159 -2.85 8.95 20.68
N ALA A 160 -3.67 9.69 19.92
CA ALA A 160 -4.85 10.37 20.44
C ALA A 160 -5.90 9.39 21.00
N GLU A 161 -6.11 8.26 20.31
CA GLU A 161 -6.97 7.16 20.77
C GLU A 161 -6.47 6.56 22.09
N LYS A 162 -5.18 6.26 22.19
CA LYS A 162 -4.57 5.73 23.43
C LYS A 162 -4.71 6.72 24.58
N GLU A 163 -4.50 8.01 24.33
CA GLU A 163 -4.69 9.04 25.35
C GLU A 163 -6.15 9.15 25.78
N ARG A 164 -7.11 9.07 24.84
CA ARG A 164 -8.54 9.06 25.16
C ARG A 164 -8.92 7.86 26.02
N GLN A 165 -8.48 6.66 25.65
CA GLN A 165 -8.71 5.45 26.45
C GLN A 165 -8.09 5.54 27.85
N ALA A 166 -6.89 6.10 27.97
CA ALA A 166 -6.25 6.32 29.26
C ALA A 166 -7.03 7.30 30.14
N ARG A 167 -7.58 8.38 29.56
CA ARG A 167 -8.46 9.34 30.24
C ARG A 167 -9.77 8.72 30.68
N GLU A 168 -10.45 7.98 29.79
CA GLU A 168 -11.69 7.26 30.11
C GLU A 168 -11.47 6.24 31.24
N ALA A 169 -10.35 5.51 31.22
CA ALA A 169 -9.99 4.58 32.28
C ALA A 169 -9.74 5.30 33.63
N LEU A 170 -9.09 6.47 33.59
CA LEU A 170 -8.85 7.28 34.78
C LEU A 170 -10.15 7.85 35.35
N GLU A 171 -11.05 8.34 34.50
CA GLU A 171 -12.37 8.83 34.88
C GLU A 171 -13.22 7.71 35.50
N ARG A 172 -13.17 6.50 34.92
CA ARG A 172 -13.85 5.32 35.48
C ARG A 172 -13.33 4.95 36.85
N LYS A 173 -12.00 4.98 37.07
CA LYS A 173 -11.41 4.75 38.40
C LYS A 173 -11.84 5.81 39.39
N HIS A 174 -11.82 7.07 39.00
CA HIS A 174 -12.28 8.18 39.83
C HIS A 174 -13.75 8.01 40.25
N GLN A 175 -14.62 7.61 39.32
CA GLN A 175 -16.03 7.37 39.62
C GLN A 175 -16.22 6.16 40.57
N GLN A 176 -15.50 5.06 40.31
CA GLN A 176 -15.53 3.88 41.20
C GLN A 176 -15.10 4.22 42.63
N GLU A 177 -14.03 5.01 42.79
CA GLU A 177 -13.56 5.44 44.11
C GLU A 177 -14.57 6.34 44.82
N ARG A 178 -15.24 7.24 44.09
CA ARG A 178 -16.31 8.08 44.66
C ARG A 178 -17.52 7.25 45.11
N ASP A 179 -17.92 6.25 44.33
CA ASP A 179 -19.05 5.39 44.67
C ASP A 179 -18.72 4.49 45.86
N ALA A 180 -17.50 3.92 45.90
CA ALA A 180 -17.01 3.15 47.03
C ALA A 180 -16.94 3.99 48.32
N ARG A 181 -16.43 5.23 48.23
CA ARG A 181 -16.42 6.17 49.36
C ARG A 181 -17.82 6.43 49.89
N LYS A 182 -18.81 6.63 49.00
CA LYS A 182 -20.19 6.89 49.41
C LYS A 182 -20.77 5.71 50.19
N GLN A 183 -20.55 4.48 49.71
CA GLN A 183 -20.96 3.27 50.43
C GLN A 183 -20.26 3.13 51.78
N LEU A 184 -18.97 3.47 51.84
CA LEU A 184 -18.19 3.44 53.07
C LEU A 184 -18.68 4.49 54.09
N GLU A 185 -19.07 5.67 53.61
CA GLU A 185 -19.63 6.76 54.43
C GLU A 185 -21.00 6.37 55.00
N GLU A 186 -21.86 5.72 54.20
CA GLU A 186 -23.13 5.14 54.65
C GLU A 186 -22.92 4.07 55.74
N GLN A 187 -22.01 3.11 55.52
CA GLN A 187 -21.69 2.07 56.52
C GLN A 187 -21.09 2.64 57.82
N SER A 188 -20.26 3.69 57.71
CA SER A 188 -19.69 4.37 58.87
C SER A 188 -20.77 5.08 59.68
N GLN A 189 -21.72 5.75 59.03
CA GLN A 189 -22.86 6.40 59.69
C GLN A 189 -23.77 5.39 60.39
N GLU A 190 -24.13 4.29 59.73
CA GLU A 190 -24.91 3.21 60.34
C GLU A 190 -24.24 2.69 61.62
N ARG A 191 -22.94 2.39 61.56
CA ARG A 191 -22.18 1.94 62.72
C ARG A 191 -22.05 2.98 63.83
N ALA A 192 -21.92 4.26 63.47
CA ALA A 192 -21.93 5.34 64.46
C ALA A 192 -23.27 5.38 65.21
N THR A 193 -24.40 5.18 64.52
CA THR A 193 -25.71 5.10 65.17
C THR A 193 -25.84 3.86 66.08
N GLU A 194 -25.30 2.71 65.66
CA GLU A 194 -25.26 1.51 66.51
C GLU A 194 -24.41 1.71 67.77
N VAL A 195 -23.25 2.38 67.64
CA VAL A 195 -22.37 2.70 68.78
C VAL A 195 -23.09 3.60 69.79
N GLU A 196 -23.81 4.64 69.33
CA GLU A 196 -24.58 5.51 70.23
C GLU A 196 -25.74 4.76 70.91
N GLN A 197 -26.43 3.88 70.20
CA GLN A 197 -27.46 3.01 70.80
C GLN A 197 -26.88 2.07 71.86
N LEU A 198 -25.71 1.48 71.60
CA LEU A 198 -25.02 0.61 72.56
C LEU A 198 -24.55 1.39 73.79
N LYS A 199 -24.10 2.63 73.65
CA LYS A 199 -23.76 3.51 74.79
C LYS A 199 -24.98 3.82 75.65
N GLU A 200 -26.13 4.09 75.03
CA GLU A 200 -27.38 4.33 75.76
C GLU A 200 -27.83 3.07 76.52
N GLN A 201 -27.77 1.90 75.89
CA GLN A 201 -28.06 0.61 76.53
C GLN A 201 -27.08 0.30 77.67
N LEU A 202 -25.79 0.61 77.49
CA LEU A 202 -24.78 0.44 78.53
C LEU A 202 -25.08 1.33 79.74
N SER A 203 -25.47 2.60 79.53
CA SER A 203 -25.91 3.49 80.61
C SER A 203 -27.09 2.92 81.38
N ALA A 204 -28.11 2.41 80.67
CA ALA A 204 -29.28 1.80 81.31
C ALA A 204 -28.94 0.52 82.08
N ALA A 205 -28.02 -0.30 81.57
CA ALA A 205 -27.55 -1.52 82.25
C ALA A 205 -26.77 -1.18 83.53
N VAL A 206 -25.91 -0.15 83.49
CA VAL A 206 -25.18 0.38 84.65
C VAL A 206 -26.15 0.89 85.71
N ASP A 207 -27.17 1.65 85.32
CA ASP A 207 -28.21 2.14 86.23
C ASP A 207 -29.04 1.02 86.88
N SER A 208 -29.22 -0.11 86.16
CA SER A 208 -29.96 -1.27 86.65
C SER A 208 -29.14 -2.23 87.54
N GLY A 209 -27.81 -2.07 87.56
CA GLY A 209 -26.89 -2.90 88.36
C GLY A 209 -26.62 -4.30 87.80
N ASP A 210 -26.93 -4.56 86.53
CA ASP A 210 -26.66 -5.82 85.84
C ASP A 210 -25.20 -5.89 85.35
N THR A 211 -24.32 -6.39 86.20
CA THR A 211 -22.87 -6.47 85.93
C THR A 211 -22.50 -7.36 84.75
N GLU A 212 -23.32 -8.38 84.44
CA GLU A 212 -23.04 -9.32 83.35
C GLU A 212 -23.42 -8.71 81.99
N ALA A 213 -24.56 -8.00 81.94
CA ALA A 213 -24.95 -7.22 80.76
C ALA A 213 -23.97 -6.08 80.46
N VAL A 214 -23.44 -5.41 81.49
CA VAL A 214 -22.44 -4.34 81.35
C VAL A 214 -21.17 -4.85 80.66
N GLN A 215 -20.60 -5.99 81.09
CA GLN A 215 -19.39 -6.55 80.47
C GLN A 215 -19.60 -6.95 78.98
N GLN A 216 -20.76 -7.50 78.65
CA GLN A 216 -21.08 -7.89 77.27
C GLN A 216 -21.23 -6.66 76.36
N LEU A 217 -21.92 -5.62 76.86
CA LEU A 217 -22.11 -4.36 76.13
C LEU A 217 -20.80 -3.59 75.97
N GLU A 218 -19.92 -3.57 76.98
CA GLU A 218 -18.58 -2.96 76.88
C GLU A 218 -17.72 -3.63 75.81
N THR A 219 -17.73 -4.97 75.76
CA THR A 219 -16.98 -5.74 74.76
C THR A 219 -17.50 -5.45 73.35
N ALA A 220 -18.83 -5.49 73.16
CA ALA A 220 -19.47 -5.21 71.87
C ALA A 220 -19.25 -3.75 71.42
N LEU A 221 -19.31 -2.80 72.36
CA LEU A 221 -19.03 -1.39 72.10
C LEU A 221 -17.58 -1.19 71.65
N GLY A 222 -16.60 -1.76 72.36
CA GLY A 222 -15.18 -1.68 72.00
C GLY A 222 -14.88 -2.25 70.60
N GLU A 223 -15.50 -3.38 70.24
CA GLU A 223 -15.37 -3.95 68.89
C GLU A 223 -15.95 -3.04 67.80
N LYS A 224 -17.09 -2.40 68.07
CA LYS A 224 -17.77 -1.51 67.12
C LYS A 224 -17.04 -0.18 66.98
N GLU A 225 -16.53 0.38 68.08
CA GLU A 225 -15.68 1.58 68.09
C GLU A 225 -14.37 1.36 67.35
N THR A 226 -13.71 0.21 67.53
CA THR A 226 -12.51 -0.16 66.77
C THR A 226 -12.80 -0.20 65.26
N LYS A 227 -13.89 -0.86 64.86
CA LYS A 227 -14.30 -0.87 63.45
C LYS A 227 -14.64 0.53 62.94
N LEU A 228 -15.27 1.39 63.75
CA LEU A 228 -15.58 2.77 63.38
C LEU A 228 -14.30 3.58 63.12
N THR A 229 -13.23 3.38 63.91
CA THR A 229 -11.93 3.97 63.63
C THR A 229 -11.30 3.45 62.35
N GLU A 230 -11.41 2.15 62.05
CA GLU A 230 -10.95 1.57 60.77
C GLU A 230 -11.70 2.18 59.56
N PHE A 231 -13.02 2.38 59.67
CA PHE A 231 -13.81 3.04 58.63
C PHE A 231 -13.40 4.51 58.43
N ALA A 232 -13.11 5.23 59.50
CA ALA A 232 -12.62 6.61 59.43
C ALA A 232 -11.28 6.70 58.68
N GLU A 233 -10.34 5.80 58.99
CA GLU A 233 -9.05 5.71 58.28
C GLU A 233 -9.23 5.37 56.80
N GLN A 234 -10.11 4.42 56.47
CA GLN A 234 -10.42 4.07 55.08
C GLN A 234 -11.08 5.23 54.32
N LEU A 235 -11.97 5.99 54.96
CA LEU A 235 -12.59 7.18 54.36
C LEU A 235 -11.55 8.26 54.05
N ASP A 236 -10.59 8.49 54.94
CA ASP A 236 -9.52 9.47 54.71
C ASP A 236 -8.54 9.00 53.63
N ALA A 237 -8.22 7.70 53.57
CA ALA A 237 -7.46 7.11 52.49
C ALA A 237 -8.18 7.28 51.13
N SER A 238 -9.48 6.98 51.07
CA SER A 238 -10.29 7.14 49.86
C SER A 238 -10.40 8.62 49.41
N LYS A 239 -10.58 9.56 50.34
CA LYS A 239 -10.54 11.01 50.03
C LYS A 239 -9.19 11.43 49.44
N ALA A 240 -8.10 10.92 49.97
CA ALA A 240 -6.76 11.20 49.46
C ALA A 240 -6.59 10.67 48.03
N GLU A 241 -7.10 9.46 47.75
CA GLU A 241 -7.05 8.87 46.41
C GLU A 241 -7.92 9.61 45.41
N ILE A 242 -9.16 10.00 45.77
CA ILE A 242 -10.02 10.86 44.92
C ILE A 242 -9.29 12.16 44.58
N LYS A 243 -8.68 12.81 45.57
CA LYS A 243 -7.92 14.05 45.34
C LYS A 243 -6.71 13.84 44.42
N ARG A 244 -6.05 12.68 44.50
CA ARG A 244 -4.95 12.30 43.60
C ARG A 244 -5.47 12.11 42.16
N LEU A 245 -6.55 11.36 41.98
CA LEU A 245 -7.18 11.11 40.69
C LEU A 245 -7.73 12.41 40.06
N GLU A 246 -8.35 13.29 40.84
CA GLU A 246 -8.77 14.62 40.38
C GLU A 246 -7.59 15.47 39.90
N LYS A 247 -6.45 15.40 40.59
CA LYS A 247 -5.23 16.10 40.18
C LYS A 247 -4.68 15.52 38.87
N GLU A 248 -4.74 14.20 38.69
CA GLU A 248 -4.33 13.55 37.44
C GLU A 248 -5.27 13.90 36.28
N LEU A 249 -6.59 13.99 36.52
CA LEU A 249 -7.58 14.44 35.52
C LEU A 249 -7.46 15.93 35.19
N LYS A 250 -7.10 16.78 36.17
CA LYS A 250 -6.87 18.23 35.99
C LYS A 250 -5.54 18.56 35.32
N LYS A 251 -4.57 17.64 35.28
CA LYS A 251 -3.40 17.80 34.40
C LYS A 251 -3.95 17.83 32.97
N LYS A 252 -3.98 19.04 32.39
CA LYS A 252 -4.44 19.28 31.02
C LYS A 252 -3.81 18.22 30.10
N PRO A 253 -4.55 17.66 29.14
CA PRO A 253 -3.86 17.10 27.99
C PRO A 253 -3.10 18.26 27.36
N ILE A 254 -1.93 17.96 26.82
CA ILE A 254 -1.25 18.86 25.88
C ILE A 254 -2.32 19.35 24.90
N GLU A 255 -2.27 20.62 24.53
CA GLU A 255 -2.83 21.06 23.25
C GLU A 255 -2.22 20.16 22.19
N THR A 256 -2.75 18.95 21.99
CA THR A 256 -2.99 18.51 20.64
C THR A 256 -3.94 19.59 20.18
N THR A 257 -3.35 20.65 19.62
CA THR A 257 -3.88 21.30 18.45
C THR A 257 -4.73 20.21 17.82
N VAL A 258 -6.04 20.42 17.87
CA VAL A 258 -6.83 20.05 16.71
C VAL A 258 -6.05 20.77 15.61
N VAL A 259 -4.98 20.13 15.10
CA VAL A 259 -4.82 19.94 13.70
C VAL A 259 -6.21 19.41 13.42
N GLU A 260 -7.11 20.35 13.06
CA GLU A 260 -7.95 20.14 11.91
C GLU A 260 -7.02 19.35 11.04
N VAL A 261 -7.17 18.02 11.10
CA VAL A 261 -6.68 17.12 10.10
C VAL A 261 -7.40 17.74 8.93
N GLU A 262 -6.78 18.77 8.34
CA GLU A 262 -7.12 19.33 7.06
C GLU A 262 -7.16 18.05 6.30
N LYS A 263 -8.41 17.59 6.07
CA LYS A 263 -8.73 16.45 5.22
C LYS A 263 -7.66 16.51 4.18
N ILE A 264 -6.83 15.46 4.04
CA ILE A 264 -5.78 15.39 3.00
C ILE A 264 -6.32 16.26 1.88
N PRO A 265 -5.80 17.50 1.65
CA PRO A 265 -6.57 18.52 0.97
C PRO A 265 -7.19 17.83 -0.21
N SER A 266 -8.52 17.80 -0.35
CA SER A 266 -9.16 16.97 -1.38
C SER A 266 -8.42 17.16 -2.72
N VAL A 267 -7.90 18.38 -2.92
CA VAL A 267 -6.78 18.80 -3.74
C VAL A 267 -5.67 17.75 -3.99
N VAL A 268 -4.90 17.23 -3.03
CA VAL A 268 -3.80 16.25 -3.23
C VAL A 268 -4.32 14.91 -3.75
N GLU A 269 -5.46 14.41 -3.24
CA GLU A 269 -6.05 13.18 -3.78
C GLU A 269 -6.64 13.40 -5.18
N THR A 270 -7.21 14.57 -5.44
CA THR A 270 -7.69 14.97 -6.77
C THR A 270 -6.55 15.26 -7.72
N GLU A 271 -5.44 15.84 -7.27
CA GLU A 271 -4.24 16.10 -8.06
C GLU A 271 -3.54 14.79 -8.37
N LEU A 272 -3.45 13.86 -7.41
CA LEU A 272 -2.96 12.51 -7.67
C LEU A 272 -3.89 11.76 -8.63
N ALA A 273 -5.20 11.88 -8.49
CA ALA A 273 -6.17 11.31 -9.43
C ALA A 273 -6.08 11.95 -10.81
N GLU A 274 -5.84 13.26 -10.91
CA GLU A 274 -5.63 13.98 -12.16
C GLU A 274 -4.28 13.65 -12.79
N LEU A 275 -3.23 13.45 -12.01
CA LEU A 275 -1.90 13.03 -12.48
C LEU A 275 -1.94 11.58 -12.94
N ARG A 276 -2.61 10.70 -12.19
CA ARG A 276 -2.94 9.34 -12.62
C ARG A 276 -3.81 9.35 -13.86
N ALA A 277 -4.80 10.24 -13.98
CA ALA A 277 -5.63 10.38 -15.16
C ALA A 277 -4.87 10.98 -16.35
N LYS A 278 -3.85 11.82 -16.12
CA LYS A 278 -2.96 12.33 -17.18
C LYS A 278 -2.00 11.25 -17.67
N VAL A 279 -1.48 10.41 -16.78
CA VAL A 279 -0.68 9.22 -17.16
C VAL A 279 -1.57 8.16 -17.82
N ALA A 280 -2.78 7.94 -17.32
CA ALA A 280 -3.77 7.00 -17.86
C ALA A 280 -4.44 7.49 -19.16
N LYS A 281 -4.49 8.81 -19.40
CA LYS A 281 -4.87 9.38 -20.72
C LYS A 281 -3.90 8.98 -21.83
N HIS A 282 -2.75 8.40 -21.49
CA HIS A 282 -1.80 7.79 -22.42
C HIS A 282 -1.87 6.24 -22.43
N SER A 283 -2.83 5.58 -21.74
CA SER A 283 -3.00 4.11 -21.79
C SER A 283 -4.37 3.54 -21.32
N GLU A 284 -5.48 4.01 -21.93
CA GLU A 284 -6.82 3.36 -21.94
C GLU A 284 -7.84 3.56 -20.78
N ASP A 285 -9.08 3.19 -21.14
CA ASP A 285 -10.37 3.21 -20.46
C ASP A 285 -10.34 2.63 -19.02
N GLU A 286 -11.06 3.29 -18.10
CA GLU A 286 -11.09 3.03 -16.66
C GLU A 286 -11.37 1.56 -16.30
N THR A 287 -12.09 0.86 -17.18
CA THR A 287 -12.46 -0.55 -17.03
C THR A 287 -11.28 -1.50 -17.21
N ILE A 288 -10.35 -1.19 -18.13
CA ILE A 288 -9.16 -2.01 -18.43
C ILE A 288 -8.13 -1.86 -17.32
N ILE A 289 -7.98 -0.65 -16.77
CA ILE A 289 -7.09 -0.38 -15.63
C ILE A 289 -7.54 -1.17 -14.39
N LYS A 290 -8.84 -1.14 -14.08
CA LYS A 290 -9.41 -1.94 -12.98
C LYS A 290 -9.14 -3.43 -13.17
N PHE A 291 -9.28 -3.93 -14.40
CA PHE A 291 -8.94 -5.31 -14.72
C PHE A 291 -7.45 -5.62 -14.50
N LYS A 292 -6.52 -4.80 -15.01
CA LYS A 292 -5.06 -5.01 -14.85
C LYS A 292 -4.64 -5.02 -13.38
N VAL A 293 -5.15 -4.10 -12.56
CA VAL A 293 -4.87 -4.07 -11.12
C VAL A 293 -5.36 -5.34 -10.42
N CYS A 294 -6.60 -5.76 -10.69
CA CYS A 294 -7.14 -7.00 -10.13
C CYS A 294 -6.36 -8.25 -10.62
N PHE A 295 -5.98 -8.29 -11.89
CA PHE A 295 -5.23 -9.39 -12.47
C PHE A 295 -3.83 -9.53 -11.87
N ASN A 296 -3.11 -8.42 -11.70
CA ASN A 296 -1.79 -8.40 -11.07
C ASN A 296 -1.88 -8.83 -9.61
N GLY A 297 -2.88 -8.34 -8.86
CA GLY A 297 -3.12 -8.78 -7.48
C GLY A 297 -3.38 -10.29 -7.36
N VAL A 298 -4.16 -10.88 -8.28
CA VAL A 298 -4.39 -12.33 -8.33
C VAL A 298 -3.10 -13.07 -8.68
N THR A 299 -2.32 -12.56 -9.64
CA THR A 299 -1.06 -13.17 -10.09
C THR A 299 -0.03 -13.22 -8.96
N ASP A 300 0.15 -12.13 -8.23
CA ASP A 300 1.10 -12.07 -7.12
C ASP A 300 0.69 -12.97 -5.96
N LYS A 301 -0.61 -12.97 -5.61
CA LYS A 301 -1.12 -13.90 -4.59
C LYS A 301 -1.03 -15.36 -5.01
N PHE A 302 -1.12 -15.66 -6.31
CA PHE A 302 -0.90 -17.01 -6.81
C PHE A 302 0.59 -17.42 -6.72
N LYS A 303 1.52 -16.51 -7.00
CA LYS A 303 2.97 -16.75 -6.77
C LYS A 303 3.28 -16.99 -5.29
N ASP A 304 2.69 -16.19 -4.39
CA ASP A 304 2.78 -16.38 -2.94
C ASP A 304 2.30 -17.78 -2.55
N LEU A 305 1.16 -18.21 -3.11
CA LEU A 305 0.54 -19.51 -2.85
C LEU A 305 1.42 -20.68 -3.33
N LEU A 306 2.02 -20.57 -4.51
CA LEU A 306 2.97 -21.58 -5.02
C LEU A 306 4.24 -21.64 -4.17
N SER A 307 4.72 -20.49 -3.68
CA SER A 307 5.88 -20.41 -2.79
C SER A 307 5.57 -21.08 -1.45
N ALA A 308 4.41 -20.80 -0.86
CA ALA A 308 3.94 -21.46 0.35
C ALA A 308 3.77 -22.98 0.15
N LEU A 309 3.23 -23.40 -0.99
CA LEU A 309 3.08 -24.82 -1.33
C LEU A 309 4.42 -25.56 -1.43
N ASN A 310 5.46 -24.89 -1.92
CA ASN A 310 6.81 -25.44 -2.01
C ASN A 310 7.50 -25.53 -0.64
N ALA A 311 7.13 -24.67 0.31
CA ALA A 311 7.62 -24.71 1.69
C ALA A 311 6.97 -25.83 2.55
N VAL A 312 5.85 -26.39 2.11
CA VAL A 312 5.14 -27.48 2.82
C VAL A 312 5.77 -28.86 2.51
N PRO A 313 5.90 -29.77 3.50
CA PRO A 313 6.36 -31.13 3.29
C PRO A 313 5.53 -31.91 2.26
N GLU A 314 6.18 -32.82 1.55
CA GLU A 314 5.62 -33.51 0.39
C GLU A 314 4.36 -34.35 0.72
N ALA A 315 4.27 -34.86 1.95
CA ALA A 315 3.11 -35.59 2.46
C ALA A 315 1.81 -34.77 2.47
N GLU A 316 1.89 -33.44 2.68
CA GLU A 316 0.73 -32.54 2.74
C GLU A 316 0.50 -31.78 1.44
N ARG A 317 1.53 -31.67 0.59
CA ARG A 317 1.52 -30.95 -0.69
C ARG A 317 0.46 -31.49 -1.65
N ALA A 318 0.19 -32.80 -1.64
CA ALA A 318 -0.79 -33.43 -2.54
C ALA A 318 -2.24 -32.94 -2.29
N ASN A 319 -2.63 -32.75 -1.03
CA ASN A 319 -3.95 -32.26 -0.67
C ASN A 319 -4.10 -30.76 -1.02
N LEU A 320 -3.07 -29.96 -0.74
CA LEU A 320 -3.05 -28.54 -1.07
C LEU A 320 -3.06 -28.29 -2.59
N LYS A 321 -2.32 -29.08 -3.38
CA LYS A 321 -2.41 -29.05 -4.85
C LYS A 321 -3.84 -29.30 -5.33
N ARG A 322 -4.53 -30.31 -4.77
CA ARG A 322 -5.93 -30.61 -5.14
C ARG A 322 -6.87 -29.42 -4.86
N LYS A 323 -6.67 -28.71 -3.76
CA LYS A 323 -7.44 -27.49 -3.45
C LYS A 323 -7.17 -26.36 -4.46
N ILE A 324 -5.91 -26.15 -4.84
CA ILE A 324 -5.52 -25.15 -5.85
C ILE A 324 -6.15 -25.49 -7.21
N PHE A 325 -6.05 -26.74 -7.66
CA PHE A 325 -6.69 -27.19 -8.90
C PHE A 325 -8.21 -27.03 -8.87
N GLY A 326 -8.86 -27.30 -7.73
CA GLY A 326 -10.29 -27.05 -7.55
C GLY A 326 -10.67 -25.57 -7.68
N MET A 327 -9.83 -24.66 -7.18
CA MET A 327 -10.02 -23.22 -7.34
C MET A 327 -9.88 -22.78 -8.80
N ILE A 328 -8.84 -23.25 -9.50
CA ILE A 328 -8.64 -22.99 -10.93
C ILE A 328 -9.81 -23.52 -11.76
N GLY A 329 -10.35 -24.69 -11.42
CA GLY A 329 -11.53 -25.25 -12.08
C GLY A 329 -12.75 -24.32 -11.98
N LYS A 330 -13.04 -23.78 -10.78
CA LYS A 330 -14.14 -22.83 -10.58
C LYS A 330 -13.94 -21.51 -11.31
N MET A 331 -12.70 -21.01 -11.36
CA MET A 331 -12.37 -19.81 -12.14
C MET A 331 -12.62 -20.05 -13.63
N ASN A 332 -12.25 -21.22 -14.15
CA ASN A 332 -12.49 -21.59 -15.55
C ASN A 332 -13.98 -21.76 -15.87
N GLU A 333 -14.79 -22.24 -14.93
CA GLU A 333 -16.26 -22.31 -15.08
C GLU A 333 -16.90 -20.92 -15.10
N ALA A 334 -16.41 -19.98 -14.29
CA ALA A 334 -16.92 -18.60 -14.25
C ALA A 334 -16.54 -17.75 -15.48
N LEU A 335 -15.59 -18.23 -16.30
CA LEU A 335 -15.09 -17.55 -17.50
C LEU A 335 -15.63 -18.13 -18.82
N LYS A 336 -16.50 -19.14 -18.76
CA LYS A 336 -17.19 -19.75 -19.92
C LYS A 336 -18.60 -19.20 -20.07
#